data_AF-B2FSG0-F1
#
_entry.id   AF-B2FSG0-F1
#
_cell.length_a   1.000
_cell.length_b   1.000
_cell.length_c   1.000
_cell.angle_alpha   90.00
_cell.angle_beta   90.00
_cell.angle_gamma   90.00
#
_symmetry.space_group_name_H-M   'P 1'
#
loop_
_entity.id
_entity.type
_entity.pdbx_description
1 polymer ?
#
loop_
_entity_poly.entity_id
_entity_poly.type
_entity_poly.pdbx_seq_one_letter_code
_entity_poly.pdbx_strand_id
1 'polypeptide(L)'
;MKRAPLLMMAVLLAGCATQDRLTTADTRSENVGHQRLRPDAGGGTGQIQPYALAASEGYRMPQLHTAPDPVVGERDPRTSLPPTTVCLQVVVDAQGSVERSIPLTDRSECSAGEAPENAPLLQAAQEAVAMWKYSSAAVCHFAAGKVPADRGDCRSAERVEPVAVTLQYAFTFEVVKGQQTVRTQGK
;
A
#
# COMPACT_ATOMS: atom_id res chain seq x y z
N MET A 1 46.51 -60.60 -53.21
CA MET A 1 47.33 -59.50 -53.75
C MET A 1 47.26 -58.32 -52.78
N LYS A 2 48.42 -57.70 -52.52
CA LYS A 2 48.76 -56.47 -51.75
C LYS A 2 47.60 -55.44 -51.66
N ARG A 3 47.38 -54.68 -50.57
CA ARG A 3 48.27 -53.69 -49.90
C ARG A 3 47.71 -53.27 -48.52
N ALA A 4 48.62 -52.79 -47.67
CA ALA A 4 48.43 -52.17 -46.36
C ALA A 4 48.14 -50.63 -46.47
N PRO A 5 48.34 -49.81 -45.41
CA PRO A 5 47.38 -49.26 -44.44
C PRO A 5 47.27 -47.70 -44.56
N LEU A 6 46.86 -46.98 -43.48
CA LEU A 6 46.60 -45.52 -43.30
C LEU A 6 45.11 -45.14 -43.48
N LEU A 7 44.46 -44.28 -42.68
CA LEU A 7 44.91 -43.12 -41.90
C LEU A 7 43.84 -42.78 -40.83
N MET A 8 44.28 -42.29 -39.67
CA MET A 8 43.52 -41.60 -38.62
C MET A 8 42.52 -40.57 -39.18
N MET A 9 41.33 -40.44 -38.57
CA MET A 9 40.68 -39.15 -38.33
C MET A 9 39.67 -39.29 -37.17
N ALA A 10 40.11 -38.99 -35.96
CA ALA A 10 39.23 -38.81 -34.81
C ALA A 10 38.64 -37.39 -34.89
N VAL A 11 37.37 -37.27 -35.25
CA VAL A 11 36.65 -36.00 -35.22
C VAL A 11 36.12 -35.80 -33.81
N LEU A 12 36.82 -34.98 -33.02
CA LEU A 12 36.35 -34.44 -31.76
C LEU A 12 35.24 -33.42 -32.06
N LEU A 13 33.98 -33.82 -31.88
CA LEU A 13 32.87 -32.89 -31.79
C LEU A 13 33.00 -32.13 -30.47
N ALA A 14 33.64 -30.97 -30.52
CA ALA A 14 33.49 -29.94 -29.50
C ALA A 14 32.06 -29.39 -29.59
N GLY A 15 31.12 -30.03 -28.87
CA GLY A 15 29.83 -29.44 -28.59
C GLY A 15 30.05 -28.25 -27.67
N CYS A 16 29.77 -27.03 -28.15
CA CYS A 16 29.65 -25.85 -27.31
C CYS A 16 28.58 -26.15 -26.26
N ALA A 17 28.99 -26.47 -25.04
CA ALA A 17 28.12 -26.39 -23.89
C ALA A 17 27.75 -24.91 -23.75
N THR A 18 26.59 -24.54 -24.27
CA THR A 18 25.94 -23.28 -23.97
C THR A 18 25.83 -23.23 -22.45
N GLN A 19 26.74 -22.50 -21.82
CA GLN A 19 26.69 -22.31 -20.38
C GLN A 19 25.42 -21.54 -20.09
N ASP A 20 24.44 -22.22 -19.48
CA ASP A 20 23.36 -21.57 -18.77
C ASP A 20 24.01 -20.62 -17.76
N ARG A 21 24.08 -19.34 -18.12
CA ARG A 21 24.57 -18.32 -17.22
C ARG A 21 23.47 -18.12 -16.19
N LEU A 22 23.60 -18.83 -15.07
CA LEU A 22 22.82 -18.58 -13.88
C LEU A 22 23.16 -17.15 -13.42
N THR A 23 22.32 -16.20 -13.81
CA THR A 23 22.38 -14.86 -13.26
C THR A 23 21.63 -14.89 -11.94
N THR A 24 22.36 -14.60 -10.86
CA THR A 24 21.72 -14.33 -9.57
C THR A 24 21.08 -12.96 -9.70
N ALA A 25 19.76 -12.92 -9.79
CA ALA A 25 19.00 -11.68 -9.68
C ALA A 25 18.81 -11.38 -8.19
N ASP A 26 19.19 -10.17 -7.76
CA ASP A 26 18.84 -9.68 -6.43
C ASP A 26 17.37 -9.31 -6.47
N THR A 27 16.50 -10.19 -5.96
CA THR A 27 15.07 -9.93 -5.89
C THR A 27 14.81 -9.16 -4.60
N ARG A 28 14.79 -7.85 -4.72
CA ARG A 28 14.25 -6.98 -3.68
C ARG A 28 12.75 -7.25 -3.59
N SER A 29 12.28 -7.66 -2.42
CA SER A 29 10.85 -7.75 -2.12
C SER A 29 10.48 -6.65 -1.14
N GLU A 30 9.57 -5.78 -1.55
CA GLU A 30 8.94 -4.79 -0.68
C GLU A 30 7.66 -5.39 -0.10
N ASN A 31 7.52 -5.38 1.22
CA ASN A 31 6.27 -5.71 1.89
C ASN A 31 5.70 -4.42 2.48
N VAL A 32 4.43 -4.15 2.19
CA VAL A 32 3.73 -2.98 2.73
C VAL A 32 2.42 -3.43 3.35
N GLY A 33 2.30 -3.21 4.66
CA GLY A 33 1.04 -3.35 5.38
C GLY A 33 0.46 -1.97 5.69
N HIS A 34 -0.86 -1.80 5.57
CA HIS A 34 -1.53 -0.57 5.99
C HIS A 34 -2.64 -0.85 7.01
N GLN A 35 -2.73 0.00 8.02
CA GLN A 35 -3.73 -0.10 9.08
C GLN A 35 -4.39 1.26 9.33
N ARG A 36 -5.72 1.29 9.42
CA ARG A 36 -6.44 2.47 9.88
C ARG A 36 -6.20 2.67 11.37
N LEU A 37 -5.66 3.82 11.74
CA LEU A 37 -5.45 4.24 13.12
C LEU A 37 -6.77 4.67 13.76
N ARG A 38 -6.90 4.45 15.06
CA ARG A 38 -8.00 5.04 15.83
C ARG A 38 -7.68 6.52 16.05
N PRO A 39 -8.66 7.43 15.95
CA PRO A 39 -8.46 8.82 16.36
C PRO A 39 -7.95 8.84 17.80
N ASP A 40 -6.89 9.62 18.07
CA ASP A 40 -6.44 9.78 19.45
C ASP A 40 -7.42 10.65 20.21
N ALA A 41 -7.70 10.28 21.46
CA ALA A 41 -8.48 11.12 22.37
C ALA A 41 -7.65 12.29 22.93
N GLY A 42 -6.33 12.29 22.69
CA GLY A 42 -5.37 13.24 23.23
C GLY A 42 -4.95 14.34 22.26
N GLY A 43 -5.41 15.57 22.52
CA GLY A 43 -4.48 16.70 22.69
C GLY A 43 -3.81 17.33 21.47
N GLY A 44 -4.42 17.32 20.28
CA GLY A 44 -4.10 18.34 19.28
C GLY A 44 -4.63 19.71 19.71
N THR A 45 -3.94 20.80 19.40
CA THR A 45 -4.29 22.19 19.80
C THR A 45 -5.61 22.72 19.20
N GLY A 46 -6.41 21.88 18.55
CA GLY A 46 -7.75 22.19 18.07
C GLY A 46 -8.78 21.38 18.83
N GLN A 47 -9.73 22.05 19.48
CA GLN A 47 -10.90 21.39 20.06
C GLN A 47 -11.75 20.82 18.92
N ILE A 48 -11.65 19.52 18.66
CA ILE A 48 -12.53 18.83 17.71
C ILE A 48 -13.86 18.62 18.44
N GLN A 49 -14.88 19.42 18.10
CA GLN A 49 -16.22 19.20 18.63
C GLN A 49 -16.82 17.94 17.98
N PRO A 50 -17.14 16.89 18.76
CA PRO A 50 -17.75 15.69 18.20
C PRO A 50 -19.12 16.03 17.62
N TYR A 51 -19.39 15.54 16.40
CA TYR A 51 -20.70 15.69 15.80
C TYR A 51 -21.71 14.79 16.52
N ALA A 52 -22.74 15.39 17.10
CA ALA A 52 -23.82 14.66 17.76
C ALA A 52 -24.92 14.34 16.74
N LEU A 53 -25.09 13.05 16.43
CA LEU A 53 -26.18 12.57 15.58
C LEU A 53 -27.52 12.75 16.27
N ALA A 54 -28.52 13.23 15.52
CA ALA A 54 -29.89 13.25 15.98
C ALA A 54 -30.45 11.82 16.15
N ALA A 55 -31.58 11.69 16.87
CA ALA A 55 -32.20 10.39 17.14
C ALA A 55 -32.58 9.61 15.87
N SER A 56 -32.94 10.34 14.80
CA SER A 56 -33.29 9.82 13.48
C SER A 56 -32.12 9.82 12.48
N GLU A 57 -30.90 10.04 12.95
CA GLU A 57 -29.71 10.03 12.12
C GLU A 57 -28.82 8.82 12.42
N GLY A 58 -28.11 8.42 11.38
CA GLY A 58 -27.04 7.43 11.45
C GLY A 58 -25.84 7.88 10.62
N TYR A 59 -24.69 7.23 10.85
CA TYR A 59 -23.47 7.57 10.15
C TYR A 59 -22.86 6.33 9.50
N ARG A 60 -22.72 6.39 8.18
CA ARG A 60 -22.04 5.36 7.39
C ARG A 60 -20.58 5.70 7.26
N MET A 61 -19.73 4.79 7.77
CA MET A 61 -18.29 4.86 7.57
C MET A 61 -17.93 4.72 6.08
N PRO A 62 -16.93 5.47 5.59
CA PRO A 62 -16.40 5.24 4.25
C PRO A 62 -15.74 3.85 4.19
N GLN A 63 -15.92 3.15 3.07
CA GLN A 63 -15.24 1.87 2.82
C GLN A 63 -14.24 2.05 1.68
N LEU A 64 -13.03 1.53 1.87
CA LEU A 64 -11.98 1.58 0.88
C LEU A 64 -12.22 0.50 -0.17
N HIS A 65 -12.25 0.87 -1.46
CA HIS A 65 -12.53 -0.06 -2.55
C HIS A 65 -11.42 -0.12 -3.61
N THR A 66 -10.72 0.98 -3.85
CA THR A 66 -9.49 1.00 -4.66
C THR A 66 -8.36 1.50 -3.79
N ALA A 67 -7.35 0.65 -3.58
CA ALA A 67 -6.23 0.96 -2.70
C ALA A 67 -4.96 0.26 -3.19
N PRO A 68 -4.30 0.76 -4.26
CA PRO A 68 -2.96 0.31 -4.56
C PRO A 68 -2.06 0.53 -3.33
N ASP A 69 -1.21 -0.45 -3.03
CA ASP A 69 -0.20 -0.29 -1.99
C ASP A 69 0.89 0.69 -2.43
N PRO A 70 1.54 1.38 -1.48
CA PRO A 70 2.76 2.14 -1.72
C PRO A 70 3.84 1.32 -2.42
N VAL A 71 4.48 1.91 -3.42
CA VAL A 71 5.63 1.32 -4.12
C VAL A 71 6.81 2.25 -3.98
N VAL A 72 7.86 1.82 -3.29
CA VAL A 72 9.05 2.67 -3.08
C VAL A 72 9.92 2.64 -4.33
N GLY A 73 10.19 1.44 -4.85
CA GLY A 73 11.01 1.23 -6.03
C GLY A 73 12.42 1.78 -5.84
N GLU A 74 13.10 2.09 -6.95
CA GLU A 74 14.52 2.51 -6.95
C GLU A 74 14.81 3.84 -6.22
N ARG A 75 13.78 4.54 -5.72
CA ARG A 75 13.92 5.76 -4.92
C ARG A 75 14.57 5.53 -3.56
N ASP A 76 14.47 4.30 -3.07
CA ASP A 76 15.18 3.85 -1.88
C ASP A 76 16.22 2.81 -2.29
N PRO A 77 17.52 3.14 -2.26
CA PRO A 77 18.58 2.22 -2.66
C PRO A 77 18.86 1.13 -1.61
N ARG A 78 18.19 1.15 -0.45
CA ARG A 78 18.39 0.16 0.60
C ARG A 78 17.97 -1.22 0.11
N THR A 79 18.88 -2.17 0.24
CA THR A 79 18.63 -3.59 -0.05
C THR A 79 18.05 -4.34 1.16
N SER A 80 18.04 -3.70 2.33
CA SER A 80 17.39 -4.19 3.54
C SER A 80 16.86 -3.01 4.34
N LEU A 81 15.64 -3.13 4.83
CA LEU A 81 14.95 -2.14 5.65
C LEU A 81 14.20 -2.88 6.76
N PRO A 82 14.54 -2.68 8.05
CA PRO A 82 13.72 -3.20 9.13
C PRO A 82 12.30 -2.60 9.08
N PRO A 83 11.28 -3.24 9.67
CA PRO A 83 9.93 -2.70 9.72
C PRO A 83 9.90 -1.23 10.12
N THR A 84 9.53 -0.37 9.18
CA THR A 84 9.57 1.08 9.30
C THR A 84 8.19 1.65 9.02
N THR A 85 7.60 2.29 10.03
CA THR A 85 6.24 2.81 9.95
C THR A 85 6.25 4.30 9.63
N VAL A 86 5.45 4.69 8.63
CA VAL A 86 5.10 6.08 8.33
C VAL A 86 3.59 6.25 8.43
N CYS A 87 3.13 7.42 8.85
CA CYS A 87 1.70 7.64 9.07
C CYS A 87 1.20 8.84 8.28
N LEU A 88 -0.01 8.72 7.75
CA LEU A 88 -0.70 9.78 7.02
C LEU A 88 -2.08 10.04 7.59
N GLN A 89 -2.42 11.30 7.74
CA GLN A 89 -3.78 11.79 7.77
C GLN A 89 -4.26 11.97 6.34
N VAL A 90 -5.37 11.33 5.98
CA VAL A 90 -5.94 11.28 4.64
C VAL A 90 -7.27 12.01 4.65
N VAL A 91 -7.37 13.10 3.91
CA VAL A 91 -8.60 13.87 3.76
C VAL A 91 -9.34 13.34 2.53
N VAL A 92 -10.54 12.82 2.76
CA VAL A 92 -11.40 12.26 1.73
C VAL A 92 -12.60 13.19 1.55
N ASP A 93 -12.86 13.58 0.32
CA ASP A 93 -14.00 14.43 -0.02
C ASP A 93 -15.34 13.67 0.09
N ALA A 94 -16.43 14.41 -0.08
CA ALA A 94 -17.79 13.85 -0.02
C ALA A 94 -18.10 12.85 -1.15
N GLN A 95 -17.28 12.80 -2.20
CA GLN A 95 -17.39 11.86 -3.32
C GLN A 95 -16.55 10.60 -3.10
N GLY A 96 -15.76 10.54 -2.01
CA GLY A 96 -14.89 9.41 -1.70
C GLY A 96 -13.53 9.46 -2.40
N SER A 97 -13.13 10.61 -2.96
CA SER A 97 -11.77 10.80 -3.48
C SER A 97 -10.86 11.41 -2.43
N VAL A 98 -9.60 11.01 -2.42
CA VAL A 98 -8.59 11.67 -1.59
C VAL A 98 -8.28 13.05 -2.15
N GLU A 99 -8.47 14.09 -1.33
CA GLU A 99 -8.16 15.48 -1.67
C GLU A 99 -6.70 15.82 -1.32
N ARG A 100 -6.23 15.33 -0.16
CA ARG A 100 -4.84 15.52 0.31
C ARG A 100 -4.45 14.49 1.37
N SER A 101 -3.14 14.33 1.55
CA SER A 101 -2.54 13.54 2.64
C SER A 101 -1.48 14.36 3.38
N ILE A 102 -1.46 14.24 4.72
CA ILE A 102 -0.59 15.02 5.62
C ILE A 102 0.18 14.03 6.51
N PRO A 103 1.51 14.14 6.65
CA PRO A 103 2.27 13.31 7.60
C PRO A 103 1.80 13.51 9.04
N LEU A 104 1.64 12.42 9.78
CA LEU A 104 1.39 12.48 11.23
C LEU A 104 2.71 12.41 11.99
N THR A 105 2.93 13.38 12.88
CA THR A 105 4.17 13.56 13.66
C THR A 105 3.93 13.57 15.18
N ASP A 106 2.66 13.49 15.59
CA ASP A 106 2.24 13.59 16.99
C ASP A 106 2.15 12.22 17.69
N ARG A 107 2.60 11.16 17.02
CA ARG A 107 2.50 9.77 17.49
C ARG A 107 3.85 9.08 17.46
N SER A 108 4.18 8.38 18.56
CA SER A 108 5.44 7.65 18.69
C SER A 108 5.63 6.57 17.63
N GLU A 109 4.55 5.89 17.22
CA GLU A 109 4.58 4.88 16.17
C GLU A 109 4.80 5.45 14.76
N CYS A 110 4.75 6.78 14.61
CA CYS A 110 4.89 7.50 13.35
C CYS A 110 6.22 8.25 13.22
N SER A 111 7.01 8.35 14.30
CA SER A 111 8.22 9.17 14.35
C SER A 111 9.28 8.75 13.34
N ALA A 112 9.32 7.47 12.94
CA ALA A 112 10.26 7.00 11.93
C ALA A 112 10.02 7.65 10.55
N GLY A 113 8.78 8.08 10.26
CA GLY A 113 8.44 8.81 9.04
C GLY A 113 8.97 10.24 8.99
N GLU A 114 9.43 10.80 10.11
CA GLU A 114 10.03 12.15 10.17
C GLU A 114 11.50 12.16 9.79
N ALA A 115 12.16 11.00 9.86
CA ALA A 115 13.57 10.86 9.59
C ALA A 115 13.84 11.16 8.10
N PRO A 116 14.74 12.11 7.75
CA PRO A 116 15.00 12.48 6.36
C PRO A 116 15.36 11.31 5.44
N GLU A 117 16.03 10.28 5.98
CA GLU A 117 16.36 9.04 5.28
C GLU A 117 15.14 8.21 4.85
N ASN A 118 13.98 8.43 5.47
CA ASN A 118 12.72 7.75 5.16
C ASN A 118 11.79 8.58 4.26
N ALA A 119 12.26 9.72 3.74
CA ALA A 119 11.49 10.54 2.79
C ALA A 119 10.96 9.74 1.57
N PRO A 120 11.69 8.78 0.97
CA PRO A 120 11.15 7.95 -0.11
C PRO A 120 9.93 7.10 0.31
N LEU A 121 9.89 6.63 1.57
CA LEU A 121 8.77 5.84 2.10
C LEU A 121 7.53 6.71 2.27
N LEU A 122 7.72 7.91 2.83
CA LEU A 122 6.66 8.89 2.99
C LEU A 122 6.08 9.30 1.63
N GLN A 123 6.93 9.58 0.65
CA GLN A 123 6.51 9.94 -0.69
C GLN A 123 5.71 8.80 -1.36
N ALA A 124 6.20 7.57 -1.28
CA ALA A 124 5.51 6.40 -1.82
C ALA A 124 4.11 6.21 -1.19
N ALA A 125 3.99 6.43 0.12
CA ALA A 125 2.71 6.39 0.82
C ALA A 125 1.74 7.48 0.32
N GLN A 126 2.23 8.71 0.17
CA GLN A 126 1.41 9.83 -0.30
C GLN A 126 0.90 9.64 -1.74
N GLU A 127 1.77 9.16 -2.63
CA GLU A 127 1.42 8.88 -4.03
C GLU A 127 0.38 7.75 -4.16
N ALA A 128 0.55 6.66 -3.39
CA ALA A 128 -0.42 5.58 -3.38
C ALA A 128 -1.78 6.04 -2.86
N VAL A 129 -1.79 6.75 -1.72
CA VAL A 129 -3.02 7.27 -1.12
C VAL A 129 -3.74 8.27 -2.03
N ALA A 130 -3.03 9.05 -2.84
CA ALA A 130 -3.65 9.94 -3.83
C ALA A 130 -4.50 9.19 -4.87
N MET A 131 -4.20 7.91 -5.12
CA MET A 131 -4.97 7.04 -6.03
C MET A 131 -6.11 6.28 -5.34
N TRP A 132 -6.23 6.38 -4.01
CA TRP A 132 -7.24 5.64 -3.27
C TRP A 132 -8.64 6.18 -3.54
N LYS A 133 -9.62 5.26 -3.53
CA LYS A 133 -11.05 5.58 -3.68
C LYS A 133 -11.87 4.87 -2.62
N TYR A 134 -12.77 5.65 -2.03
CA TYR A 134 -13.70 5.23 -1.00
C TYR A 134 -15.14 5.29 -1.50
N SER A 135 -16.02 4.50 -0.91
CA SER A 135 -17.42 4.90 -0.83
C SER A 135 -17.54 6.12 0.07
N SER A 136 -18.44 7.04 -0.28
CA SER A 136 -18.65 8.24 0.52
C SER A 136 -19.07 7.89 1.94
N ALA A 137 -18.44 8.54 2.92
CA ALA A 137 -19.03 8.65 4.23
C ALA A 137 -20.34 9.42 4.11
N ALA A 138 -21.33 9.10 4.95
CA ALA A 138 -22.61 9.78 4.86
C ALA A 138 -23.33 9.87 6.20
N VAL A 139 -24.06 10.97 6.38
CA VAL A 139 -25.12 11.07 7.38
C VAL A 139 -26.42 10.60 6.73
N CYS A 140 -27.08 9.66 7.39
CA CYS A 140 -28.26 9.00 6.88
C CYS A 140 -29.45 9.43 7.72
N HIS A 141 -30.42 10.05 7.05
CA HIS A 141 -31.60 10.64 7.64
C HIS A 141 -32.76 9.68 7.49
N PHE A 142 -33.24 9.13 8.59
CA PHE A 142 -34.32 8.16 8.63
C PHE A 142 -35.64 8.83 9.04
N ALA A 143 -36.77 8.26 8.60
CA ALA A 143 -38.07 8.66 9.11
C ALA A 143 -38.16 8.40 10.62
N ALA A 144 -38.90 9.24 11.34
CA ALA A 144 -39.16 9.02 12.77
C ALA A 144 -39.76 7.62 13.02
N GLY A 145 -39.16 6.88 13.96
CA GLY A 145 -39.57 5.52 14.30
C GLY A 145 -39.16 4.43 13.30
N LYS A 146 -38.45 4.76 12.20
CA LYS A 146 -37.96 3.80 11.19
C LYS A 146 -36.44 3.65 11.18
N VAL A 147 -35.79 4.02 12.27
CA VAL A 147 -34.33 3.92 12.41
C VAL A 147 -33.95 2.44 12.53
N PRO A 148 -33.05 1.92 11.67
CA PRO A 148 -32.59 0.53 11.77
C PRO A 148 -31.73 0.30 13.02
N ALA A 149 -31.57 -0.98 13.39
CA ALA A 149 -30.68 -1.35 14.49
C ALA A 149 -29.22 -0.99 14.19
N ASP A 150 -28.75 -1.27 12.96
CA ASP A 150 -27.49 -0.74 12.45
C ASP A 150 -27.73 0.61 11.77
N ARG A 151 -27.44 1.69 12.50
CA ARG A 151 -27.59 3.07 12.00
C ARG A 151 -26.57 3.42 10.90
N GLY A 152 -25.56 2.60 10.65
CA GLY A 152 -24.64 2.75 9.52
C GLY A 152 -25.20 2.21 8.19
N ASP A 153 -26.27 1.41 8.25
CA ASP A 153 -26.95 0.89 7.06
C ASP A 153 -27.98 1.89 6.53
N CYS A 154 -27.57 2.62 5.49
CA CYS A 154 -28.37 3.70 4.93
C CYS A 154 -29.38 3.25 3.88
N ARG A 155 -29.58 1.95 3.66
CA ARG A 155 -30.51 1.44 2.62
C ARG A 155 -31.96 1.88 2.82
N SER A 156 -32.38 2.09 4.07
CA SER A 156 -33.75 2.53 4.42
C SER A 156 -33.85 4.04 4.75
N ALA A 157 -32.78 4.81 4.52
CA ALA A 157 -32.79 6.24 4.78
C ALA A 157 -33.66 7.00 3.76
N GLU A 158 -34.38 8.02 4.20
CA GLU A 158 -35.13 8.92 3.32
C GLU A 158 -34.19 9.86 2.55
N ARG A 159 -33.03 10.17 3.16
CA ARG A 159 -31.98 10.98 2.55
C ARG A 159 -30.61 10.50 3.02
N VAL A 160 -29.67 10.42 2.07
CA VAL A 160 -28.26 10.10 2.33
C VAL A 160 -27.45 11.33 1.95
N GLU A 161 -26.80 11.94 2.94
CA GLU A 161 -26.01 13.15 2.78
C GLU A 161 -24.52 12.81 2.83
N PRO A 162 -23.80 12.84 1.69
CA PRO A 162 -22.38 12.55 1.67
C PRO A 162 -21.60 13.63 2.42
N VAL A 163 -20.61 13.21 3.21
CA VAL A 163 -19.77 14.11 4.00
C VAL A 163 -18.30 13.83 3.79
N ALA A 164 -17.49 14.89 3.80
CA ALA A 164 -16.04 14.77 3.79
C ALA A 164 -15.55 14.27 5.16
N VAL A 165 -14.46 13.52 5.15
CA VAL A 165 -13.92 12.89 6.35
C VAL A 165 -12.41 12.94 6.35
N THR A 166 -11.85 12.78 7.54
CA THR A 166 -10.41 12.64 7.70
C THR A 166 -10.11 11.32 8.39
N LEU A 167 -9.29 10.50 7.75
CA LEU A 167 -8.88 9.18 8.21
C LEU A 167 -7.39 9.20 8.55
N GLN A 168 -6.94 8.33 9.43
CA GLN A 168 -5.53 8.20 9.78
C GLN A 168 -5.07 6.78 9.43
N TYR A 169 -3.92 6.65 8.78
CA TYR A 169 -3.34 5.38 8.36
C TYR A 169 -1.88 5.29 8.77
N ALA A 170 -1.46 4.09 9.16
CA ALA A 170 -0.07 3.71 9.31
C ALA A 170 0.31 2.72 8.21
N PHE A 171 1.46 2.95 7.57
CA PHE A 171 2.06 2.12 6.54
C PHE A 171 3.37 1.58 7.06
N THR A 172 3.50 0.26 7.15
CA THR A 172 4.74 -0.38 7.58
C THR A 172 5.44 -0.96 6.37
N PHE A 173 6.63 -0.43 6.09
CA PHE A 173 7.51 -0.85 5.01
C PHE A 173 8.55 -1.82 5.55
N GLU A 174 8.79 -2.89 4.82
CA GLU A 174 9.89 -3.81 5.07
C GLU A 174 10.52 -4.20 3.73
N VAL A 175 11.85 -4.16 3.66
CA VAL A 175 12.61 -4.63 2.50
C VAL A 175 13.47 -5.80 2.93
N VAL A 176 13.20 -6.96 2.33
CA VAL A 176 13.98 -8.18 2.55
C VAL A 176 14.79 -8.48 1.30
N LYS A 177 16.08 -8.81 1.50
CA LYS A 177 16.95 -9.25 0.42
C LYS A 177 16.72 -10.74 0.13
N GLY A 178 16.31 -11.07 -1.08
CA GLY A 178 16.26 -12.46 -1.58
C GLY A 178 17.20 -12.65 -2.76
N GLN A 179 17.99 -13.72 -2.77
CA GLN A 179 18.69 -14.15 -3.99
C GLN A 179 17.78 -15.11 -4.76
N GLN A 180 17.43 -14.76 -6.00
CA GLN A 180 16.80 -15.71 -6.94
C GLN A 180 17.70 -15.96 -8.13
N THR A 181 17.97 -17.23 -8.40
CA THR A 181 18.72 -17.65 -9.57
C THR A 181 17.76 -17.77 -10.74
N VAL A 182 17.83 -16.83 -11.69
CA VAL A 182 17.00 -16.89 -12.90
C VAL A 182 17.80 -17.59 -14.00
N ARG A 183 17.22 -18.65 -14.57
CA ARG A 183 17.78 -19.32 -15.75
C ARG A 183 17.14 -18.70 -16.99
N THR A 184 17.80 -17.72 -17.60
CA THR A 184 17.38 -17.20 -18.90
C THR A 184 17.66 -18.23 -19.99
N GLN A 185 16.61 -18.89 -20.50
CA GLN A 185 16.69 -19.63 -21.76
C GLN A 185 16.65 -18.61 -22.91
N GLY A 186 17.74 -18.49 -23.67
CA GLY A 186 17.83 -17.57 -24.81
C GLY A 186 16.84 -17.95 -25.92
N LYS A 187 16.19 -16.94 -26.52
CA LYS A 187 15.39 -17.06 -27.75
C LYS A 187 16.28 -16.97 -28.98
#